data_AF-A0AA50HLY0-F1
#
_entry.id   AF-A0AA50HLY0-F1
#
_cell.length_a   1.000
_cell.length_b   1.000
_cell.length_c   1.000
_cell.angle_alpha   90.00
_cell.angle_beta   90.00
_cell.angle_gamma   90.00
#
_symmetry.space_group_name_H-M   'P 1'
#
loop_
_entity.id
_entity.type
_entity.pdbx_description
1 polymer ?
#
loop_
_entity_poly.entity_id
_entity_poly.type
_entity_poly.pdbx_seq_one_letter_code
_entity_poly.pdbx_strand_id
1 'polypeptide(L)'
;MKFPGKRKSKHYFPVSARDPLLQQAQPEQEVTGSWIVGIDQTLVDIEAKVDDAFVARYGLSSGHSLVITDEVAEALYAELVRENLITHQFAGGTIGNTLHNYSVLADDRSVLLGVMCSSVQIGSYAYRYLCNTSSRTDLNYLQGVDGAIGRCFTLIGENGERTFAISPGLMNQLKKESIPEEVIAGASALVLTSYLVRCAPGEPMPDATMEAIGFAKKHNVPVVLTLGTKYVIGDNPQFWREFLREHVSILAMNEDEAEALTGLSDPLMAADMALDWVDLVLCTAGPNGLFMAGFTEEEGKRVTQHPLLPGAIPEFNQYEFSRAMRHQDCQQPLRIFSHIAPYMGGPEKIMNTNGAGDGALAAMLHDITANNYHRLNVPNSSKHGRSYLTYSSLAQVCKYANRVSYQVLNQHSPRLTRGLPEREDSLEESYWER
;
A
#
# COMPACT_ATOMS: atom_id res chain seq x y z
N MET A 1 8.62 -15.37 -5.76
CA MET A 1 8.42 -13.97 -6.11
C MET A 1 8.61 -13.72 -7.61
N LYS A 2 7.69 -12.97 -8.22
CA LYS A 2 7.86 -12.38 -9.56
C LYS A 2 8.83 -11.20 -9.52
N PHE A 3 9.28 -10.75 -10.69
CA PHE A 3 10.11 -9.56 -10.80
C PHE A 3 9.28 -8.27 -10.60
N PRO A 4 9.78 -7.23 -9.91
CA PRO A 4 9.05 -5.98 -9.71
C PRO A 4 8.99 -5.13 -10.99
N GLY A 5 7.82 -5.15 -11.62
CA GLY A 5 7.52 -4.39 -12.83
C GLY A 5 7.96 -5.11 -14.11
N LYS A 6 8.10 -4.35 -15.21
CA LYS A 6 8.43 -4.90 -16.54
C LYS A 6 9.50 -4.07 -17.21
N ARG A 7 10.75 -4.43 -16.98
CA ARG A 7 11.91 -3.79 -17.60
C ARG A 7 12.99 -4.82 -17.85
N LYS A 8 13.81 -4.58 -18.88
CA LYS A 8 15.03 -5.38 -19.09
C LYS A 8 15.96 -5.17 -17.89
N SER A 9 16.16 -6.21 -17.09
CA SER A 9 17.11 -6.17 -15.99
C SER A 9 18.51 -6.50 -16.50
N LYS A 10 19.52 -5.76 -16.05
CA LYS A 10 20.94 -6.11 -16.31
C LYS A 10 21.41 -7.29 -15.47
N HIS A 11 20.71 -7.55 -14.35
CA HIS A 11 21.04 -8.60 -13.40
C HIS A 11 19.95 -9.65 -13.49
N TYR A 12 20.38 -10.91 -13.42
CA TYR A 12 19.50 -12.05 -13.31
C TYR A 12 18.66 -11.93 -12.02
N PHE A 13 17.38 -12.31 -12.08
CA PHE A 13 16.48 -12.33 -10.93
C PHE A 13 15.82 -13.71 -10.87
N PRO A 14 16.00 -14.46 -9.78
CA PRO A 14 15.43 -15.80 -9.70
C PRO A 14 13.92 -15.74 -9.47
N VAL A 15 13.16 -16.41 -10.32
CA VAL A 15 11.69 -16.45 -10.23
C VAL A 15 11.21 -17.74 -9.53
N SER A 16 12.05 -18.78 -9.50
CA SER A 16 11.73 -20.04 -8.82
C SER A 16 12.95 -20.71 -8.17
N ALA A 17 12.69 -21.49 -7.12
CA ALA A 17 13.68 -22.32 -6.42
C ALA A 17 14.25 -23.48 -7.26
N ARG A 18 13.67 -23.74 -8.43
CA ARG A 18 14.11 -24.77 -9.36
C ARG A 18 15.02 -24.23 -10.45
N ASP A 19 15.53 -23.01 -10.28
CA ASP A 19 16.46 -22.46 -11.25
C ASP A 19 17.82 -23.20 -11.22
N PRO A 20 18.30 -23.74 -12.36
CA PRO A 20 19.53 -24.52 -12.41
C PRO A 20 20.78 -23.76 -11.95
N LEU A 21 20.86 -22.45 -12.18
CA LEU A 21 22.01 -21.64 -11.78
C LEU A 21 22.03 -21.41 -10.27
N LEU A 22 20.86 -21.21 -9.65
CA LEU A 22 20.73 -21.15 -8.19
C LEU A 22 21.07 -22.49 -7.55
N GLN A 23 20.57 -23.60 -8.09
CA GLN A 23 20.84 -24.94 -7.53
C GLN A 23 22.33 -25.31 -7.58
N GLN A 24 23.04 -24.91 -8.63
CA GLN A 24 24.49 -25.11 -8.71
C GLN A 24 25.25 -24.20 -7.74
N ALA A 25 24.79 -22.98 -7.52
CA ALA A 25 25.42 -22.01 -6.62
C ALA A 25 25.12 -22.29 -5.13
N GLN A 26 23.97 -22.87 -4.81
CA GLN A 26 23.47 -23.13 -3.45
C GLN A 26 22.79 -24.52 -3.35
N PRO A 27 23.55 -25.63 -3.49
CA PRO A 27 22.99 -26.98 -3.60
C PRO A 27 22.30 -27.50 -2.32
N GLU A 28 22.56 -26.89 -1.15
CA GLU A 28 22.01 -27.31 0.16
C GLU A 28 21.05 -26.29 0.80
N GLN A 29 20.82 -25.12 0.18
CA GLN A 29 19.93 -24.09 0.72
C GLN A 29 18.61 -24.03 -0.07
N GLU A 30 17.49 -24.26 0.63
CA GLU A 30 16.18 -23.93 0.08
C GLU A 30 16.06 -22.41 -0.12
N VAL A 31 15.46 -21.99 -1.23
CA VAL A 31 15.18 -20.57 -1.51
C VAL A 31 14.42 -19.98 -0.35
N THR A 32 15.02 -18.99 0.30
CA THR A 32 14.39 -18.33 1.43
C THR A 32 13.33 -17.36 0.91
N GLY A 33 12.09 -17.56 1.37
CA GLY A 33 10.97 -16.68 1.05
C GLY A 33 11.16 -15.29 1.67
N SER A 34 10.42 -14.32 1.16
CA SER A 34 10.35 -12.98 1.75
C SER A 34 8.92 -12.47 1.63
N TRP A 35 8.39 -11.89 2.70
CA TRP A 35 6.99 -11.45 2.78
C TRP A 35 6.88 -10.05 3.39
N ILE A 36 5.69 -9.48 3.29
CA ILE A 36 5.28 -8.28 4.02
C ILE A 36 4.18 -8.63 5.01
N VAL A 37 4.05 -7.83 6.06
CA VAL A 37 3.00 -7.95 7.07
C VAL A 37 2.28 -6.62 7.16
N GLY A 38 0.97 -6.63 7.36
CA GLY A 38 0.22 -5.40 7.61
C GLY A 38 -0.89 -5.59 8.61
N ILE A 39 -1.26 -4.50 9.27
CA ILE A 39 -2.41 -4.46 10.19
C ILE A 39 -3.52 -3.67 9.51
N ASP A 40 -4.73 -4.22 9.50
CA ASP A 40 -5.91 -3.50 9.05
C ASP A 40 -7.11 -3.67 9.98
N GLN A 41 -8.04 -2.74 9.84
CA GLN A 41 -9.42 -2.92 10.26
C GLN A 41 -10.12 -3.80 9.22
N THR A 42 -10.42 -5.07 9.56
CA THR A 42 -11.08 -5.99 8.62
C THR A 42 -12.43 -5.45 8.17
N LEU A 43 -12.53 -5.10 6.88
CA LEU A 43 -13.64 -4.34 6.30
C LEU A 43 -14.19 -5.02 5.04
N VAL A 44 -15.50 -4.95 4.86
CA VAL A 44 -16.17 -5.25 3.58
C VAL A 44 -16.72 -3.97 3.00
N ASP A 45 -16.37 -3.69 1.74
CA ASP A 45 -16.91 -2.58 0.97
C ASP A 45 -18.27 -2.96 0.38
N ILE A 46 -19.25 -2.10 0.58
CA ILE A 46 -20.61 -2.17 0.02
C ILE A 46 -20.79 -0.90 -0.81
N GLU A 47 -20.70 -1.03 -2.14
CA GLU A 47 -20.73 0.10 -3.06
C GLU A 47 -22.13 0.37 -3.60
N ALA A 48 -22.57 1.63 -3.53
CA ALA A 48 -23.85 2.08 -4.09
C ALA A 48 -23.72 3.46 -4.72
N LYS A 49 -24.47 3.68 -5.81
CA LYS A 49 -24.66 5.03 -6.37
C LYS A 49 -25.84 5.68 -5.66
N VAL A 50 -25.64 6.89 -5.17
CA VAL A 50 -26.65 7.62 -4.40
C VAL A 50 -26.67 9.10 -4.78
N ASP A 51 -27.74 9.79 -4.43
CA ASP A 51 -27.86 11.24 -4.58
C ASP A 51 -27.29 11.98 -3.35
N ASP A 52 -27.07 13.29 -3.50
CA ASP A 52 -26.59 14.14 -2.41
C ASP A 52 -27.58 14.17 -1.23
N ALA A 53 -28.88 13.97 -1.52
CA ALA A 53 -29.93 13.92 -0.49
C ALA A 53 -29.75 12.69 0.41
N PHE A 54 -29.33 11.54 -0.12
CA PHE A 54 -29.00 10.34 0.64
C PHE A 54 -27.81 10.59 1.56
N VAL A 55 -26.74 11.20 1.06
CA VAL A 55 -25.55 11.56 1.85
C VAL A 55 -25.93 12.45 3.03
N ALA A 56 -26.70 13.52 2.77
CA ALA A 56 -27.18 14.42 3.81
C ALA A 56 -28.11 13.73 4.83
N ARG A 57 -28.96 12.80 4.37
CA ARG A 57 -29.95 12.07 5.22
C ARG A 57 -29.28 11.32 6.37
N TYR A 58 -28.10 10.76 6.13
CA TYR A 58 -27.35 9.98 7.12
C TYR A 58 -26.26 10.79 7.82
N GLY A 59 -26.29 12.12 7.71
CA GLY A 59 -25.33 13.01 8.38
C GLY A 59 -23.90 12.88 7.84
N LEU A 60 -23.74 12.47 6.59
CA LEU A 60 -22.45 12.32 5.94
C LEU A 60 -22.07 13.59 5.17
N SER A 61 -20.80 13.74 4.85
CA SER A 61 -20.27 14.85 4.05
C SER A 61 -19.48 14.30 2.86
N SER A 62 -19.67 14.89 1.68
CA SER A 62 -19.02 14.40 0.45
C SER A 62 -17.51 14.29 0.61
N GLY A 63 -16.91 13.21 0.09
CA GLY A 63 -15.46 12.99 0.14
C GLY A 63 -14.90 12.58 1.50
N HIS A 64 -15.71 12.51 2.56
CA HIS A 64 -15.25 12.15 3.91
C HIS A 64 -15.32 10.64 4.16
N SER A 65 -14.50 10.17 5.10
CA SER A 65 -14.63 8.87 5.75
C SER A 65 -15.12 9.09 7.18
N LEU A 66 -16.37 8.74 7.46
CA LEU A 66 -17.02 9.00 8.75
C LEU A 66 -17.49 7.69 9.38
N VAL A 67 -17.27 7.57 10.69
CA VAL A 67 -17.81 6.46 11.49
C VAL A 67 -19.25 6.78 11.85
N ILE A 68 -20.15 5.82 11.66
CA ILE A 68 -21.57 5.91 11.97
C ILE A 68 -21.97 4.92 13.06
N THR A 69 -23.06 5.20 13.77
CA THR A 69 -23.61 4.27 14.78
C THR A 69 -24.24 3.05 14.11
N ASP A 70 -24.42 1.97 14.87
CA ASP A 70 -25.01 0.74 14.36
C ASP A 70 -26.46 0.96 13.89
N GLU A 71 -27.24 1.79 14.59
CA GLU A 71 -28.62 2.10 14.19
C GLU A 71 -28.67 2.84 12.83
N VAL A 72 -27.76 3.79 12.64
CA VAL A 72 -27.64 4.54 11.37
C VAL A 72 -27.18 3.60 10.26
N ALA A 73 -26.23 2.71 10.54
CA ALA A 73 -25.72 1.74 9.57
C ALA A 73 -26.80 0.76 9.11
N GLU A 74 -27.63 0.25 10.04
CA GLU A 74 -28.74 -0.65 9.68
C GLU A 74 -29.82 0.06 8.88
N ALA A 75 -30.16 1.31 9.23
CA ALA A 75 -31.12 2.11 8.47
C ALA A 75 -30.62 2.40 7.05
N LEU A 76 -29.33 2.74 6.90
CA LEU A 76 -28.67 2.95 5.61
C LEU A 76 -28.68 1.67 4.78
N TYR A 77 -28.26 0.55 5.36
CA TYR A 77 -28.22 -0.73 4.67
C TYR A 77 -29.62 -1.19 4.21
N ALA A 78 -30.62 -1.05 5.07
CA ALA A 78 -32.00 -1.40 4.74
C ALA A 78 -32.55 -0.58 3.56
N GLU A 79 -32.23 0.72 3.49
CA GLU A 79 -32.62 1.57 2.36
C GLU A 79 -31.91 1.13 1.07
N LEU A 80 -30.59 0.89 1.11
CA LEU A 80 -29.83 0.42 -0.05
C LEU A 80 -30.38 -0.91 -0.61
N VAL A 81 -30.79 -1.83 0.26
CA VAL A 81 -31.39 -3.10 -0.14
C VAL A 81 -32.80 -2.89 -0.69
N ARG A 82 -33.65 -2.12 0.00
CA ARG A 82 -35.04 -1.86 -0.41
C ARG A 82 -35.13 -1.21 -1.78
N GLU A 83 -34.26 -0.25 -2.05
CA GLU A 83 -34.21 0.48 -3.32
C GLU A 83 -33.32 -0.22 -4.38
N ASN A 84 -32.74 -1.38 -4.05
CA ASN A 84 -31.86 -2.17 -4.93
C ASN A 84 -30.68 -1.34 -5.50
N LEU A 85 -30.04 -0.53 -4.65
CA LEU A 85 -28.97 0.40 -5.02
C LEU A 85 -27.55 -0.18 -4.90
N ILE A 86 -27.40 -1.32 -4.21
CA ILE A 86 -26.10 -1.97 -4.03
C ILE A 86 -25.60 -2.50 -5.37
N THR A 87 -24.44 -2.00 -5.79
CA THR A 87 -23.82 -2.37 -7.06
C THR A 87 -22.78 -3.47 -6.89
N HIS A 88 -21.96 -3.39 -5.82
CA HIS A 88 -20.88 -4.33 -5.57
C HIS A 88 -20.71 -4.57 -4.06
N GLN A 89 -20.23 -5.76 -3.72
CA GLN A 89 -19.81 -6.12 -2.37
C GLN A 89 -18.48 -6.87 -2.49
N PHE A 90 -17.44 -6.36 -1.84
CA PHE A 90 -16.09 -6.94 -1.94
C PHE A 90 -15.29 -6.74 -0.65
N ALA A 91 -14.21 -7.49 -0.50
CA ALA A 91 -13.27 -7.23 0.59
C ALA A 91 -12.62 -5.85 0.41
N GLY A 92 -12.57 -5.07 1.49
CA GLY A 92 -12.07 -3.69 1.51
C GLY A 92 -10.91 -3.50 2.48
N GLY A 93 -10.82 -2.29 3.04
CA GLY A 93 -9.78 -1.88 3.97
C GLY A 93 -8.49 -1.42 3.27
N THR A 94 -7.93 -0.28 3.68
CA THR A 94 -6.78 0.33 3.01
C THR A 94 -5.56 -0.61 2.98
N ILE A 95 -5.28 -1.29 4.11
CA ILE A 95 -4.15 -2.22 4.18
C ILE A 95 -4.51 -3.59 3.61
N GLY A 96 -5.74 -4.07 3.79
CA GLY A 96 -6.25 -5.28 3.16
C GLY A 96 -6.15 -5.21 1.63
N ASN A 97 -6.51 -4.07 1.05
CA ASN A 97 -6.35 -3.79 -0.38
C ASN A 97 -4.87 -3.78 -0.80
N THR A 98 -4.01 -3.13 0.00
CA THR A 98 -2.56 -3.05 -0.27
C THR A 98 -1.91 -4.43 -0.27
N LEU A 99 -2.17 -5.25 0.75
CA LEU A 99 -1.61 -6.60 0.87
C LEU A 99 -2.15 -7.54 -0.22
N HIS A 100 -3.44 -7.46 -0.52
CA HIS A 100 -4.05 -8.20 -1.62
C HIS A 100 -3.37 -7.86 -2.95
N ASN A 101 -3.22 -6.58 -3.25
CA ASN A 101 -2.59 -6.09 -4.46
C ASN A 101 -1.12 -6.50 -4.54
N TYR A 102 -0.39 -6.44 -3.43
CA TYR A 102 0.99 -6.93 -3.34
C TYR A 102 1.06 -8.41 -3.74
N SER A 103 0.20 -9.26 -3.14
CA SER A 103 0.19 -10.69 -3.42
C SER A 103 -0.13 -11.01 -4.88
N VAL A 104 -1.03 -10.25 -5.50
CA VAL A 104 -1.36 -10.39 -6.94
C VAL A 104 -0.19 -9.93 -7.83
N LEU A 105 0.52 -8.87 -7.45
CA LEU A 105 1.62 -8.31 -8.22
C LEU A 105 2.90 -9.14 -8.12
N ALA A 106 3.22 -9.62 -6.91
CA ALA A 106 4.45 -10.34 -6.60
C ALA A 106 4.32 -11.86 -6.73
N ASP A 107 3.09 -12.38 -6.79
CA ASP A 107 2.78 -13.81 -6.65
C ASP A 107 3.44 -14.46 -5.41
N ASP A 108 3.48 -13.68 -4.34
CA ASP A 108 4.16 -14.04 -3.09
C ASP A 108 3.29 -13.74 -1.87
N ARG A 109 3.70 -14.31 -0.73
CA ARG A 109 2.95 -14.24 0.52
C ARG A 109 2.96 -12.83 1.10
N SER A 110 1.78 -12.36 1.50
CA SER A 110 1.60 -11.27 2.46
C SER A 110 0.83 -11.79 3.66
N VAL A 111 1.08 -11.28 4.87
CA VAL A 111 0.32 -11.66 6.07
C VAL A 111 -0.53 -10.49 6.54
N LEU A 112 -1.83 -10.72 6.70
CA LEU A 112 -2.75 -9.73 7.27
C LEU A 112 -2.99 -10.02 8.75
N LEU A 113 -2.84 -9.00 9.57
CA LEU A 113 -3.23 -8.95 10.98
C LEU A 113 -4.49 -8.09 11.11
N GLY A 114 -5.39 -8.49 12.00
CA GLY A 114 -6.72 -7.92 12.13
C GLY A 114 -7.65 -8.90 12.83
N VAL A 115 -8.95 -8.70 12.66
CA VAL A 115 -9.97 -9.55 13.28
C VAL A 115 -10.74 -10.38 12.25
N MET A 116 -11.38 -11.46 12.70
CA MET A 116 -12.34 -12.23 11.91
C MET A 116 -13.41 -12.83 12.82
N CYS A 117 -14.65 -12.99 12.32
CA CYS A 117 -15.70 -13.67 13.06
C CYS A 117 -15.25 -15.08 13.50
N SER A 118 -15.38 -15.42 14.79
CA SER A 118 -15.06 -16.75 15.32
C SER A 118 -15.89 -17.86 14.64
N SER A 119 -17.09 -17.52 14.18
CA SER A 119 -18.00 -18.42 13.46
C SER A 119 -18.42 -17.78 12.13
N VAL A 120 -17.99 -18.37 11.02
CA VAL A 120 -18.28 -17.87 9.67
C VAL A 120 -19.43 -18.64 9.05
N GLN A 121 -20.52 -17.95 8.74
CA GLN A 121 -21.67 -18.51 8.03
C GLN A 121 -21.55 -18.31 6.51
N ILE A 122 -21.91 -19.30 5.71
CA ILE A 122 -21.90 -19.21 4.24
C ILE A 122 -22.77 -18.02 3.79
N GLY A 123 -22.24 -17.21 2.88
CA GLY A 123 -22.94 -16.03 2.34
C GLY A 123 -22.83 -14.75 3.19
N SER A 124 -22.30 -14.84 4.42
CA SER A 124 -22.05 -13.68 5.29
C SER A 124 -20.94 -12.76 4.76
N TYR A 125 -20.83 -11.56 5.33
CA TYR A 125 -19.74 -10.62 5.01
C TYR A 125 -18.36 -11.19 5.33
N ALA A 126 -18.20 -11.87 6.47
CA ALA A 126 -16.96 -12.57 6.81
C ALA A 126 -16.61 -13.65 5.78
N TYR A 127 -17.60 -14.44 5.34
CA TYR A 127 -17.40 -15.44 4.30
C TYR A 127 -16.97 -14.81 2.97
N ARG A 128 -17.62 -13.72 2.55
CA ARG A 128 -17.24 -12.97 1.34
C ARG A 128 -15.82 -12.43 1.44
N TYR A 129 -15.42 -11.89 2.59
CA TYR A 129 -14.06 -11.39 2.82
C TYR A 129 -13.02 -12.47 2.54
N LEU A 130 -13.23 -13.70 3.06
CA LEU A 130 -12.37 -14.84 2.80
C LEU A 130 -12.34 -15.23 1.31
N CYS A 131 -13.50 -15.36 0.67
CA CYS A 131 -13.60 -15.77 -0.73
C CYS A 131 -13.06 -14.73 -1.72
N ASN A 132 -13.01 -13.45 -1.34
CA ASN A 132 -12.58 -12.35 -2.19
C ASN A 132 -11.12 -11.94 -1.96
N THR A 133 -10.51 -12.38 -0.86
CA THR A 133 -9.10 -12.13 -0.58
C THR A 133 -8.21 -13.01 -1.46
N SER A 134 -7.11 -12.43 -1.95
CA SER A 134 -6.13 -13.12 -2.81
C SER A 134 -5.64 -14.41 -2.15
N SER A 135 -5.49 -15.46 -2.94
CA SER A 135 -5.08 -16.78 -2.46
C SER A 135 -3.68 -16.83 -1.84
N ARG A 136 -2.85 -15.82 -2.09
CA ARG A 136 -1.49 -15.68 -1.53
C ARG A 136 -1.45 -14.76 -0.31
N THR A 137 -2.55 -14.10 0.03
CA THR A 137 -2.68 -13.31 1.26
C THR A 137 -3.09 -14.24 2.41
N ASP A 138 -2.18 -14.38 3.37
CA ASP A 138 -2.33 -15.25 4.53
C ASP A 138 -3.19 -14.58 5.61
N LEU A 139 -4.31 -15.23 5.93
CA LEU A 139 -5.29 -14.78 6.92
C LEU A 139 -5.29 -15.65 8.19
N ASN A 140 -4.36 -16.62 8.31
CA ASN A 140 -4.34 -17.55 9.45
C ASN A 140 -3.97 -16.87 10.78
N TYR A 141 -3.45 -15.64 10.72
CA TYR A 141 -3.04 -14.85 11.88
C TYR A 141 -4.08 -13.81 12.30
N LEU A 142 -5.29 -13.85 11.72
CA LEU A 142 -6.40 -13.02 12.19
C LEU A 142 -6.91 -13.49 13.56
N GLN A 143 -7.23 -12.54 14.43
CA GLN A 143 -7.81 -12.81 15.74
C GLN A 143 -9.31 -13.09 15.63
N GLY A 144 -9.78 -14.16 16.26
CA GLY A 144 -11.22 -14.42 16.41
C GLY A 144 -11.93 -13.36 17.25
N VAL A 145 -13.12 -12.94 16.81
CA VAL A 145 -14.03 -12.05 17.56
C VAL A 145 -15.46 -12.56 17.52
N ASP A 146 -16.18 -12.37 18.63
CA ASP A 146 -17.58 -12.77 18.79
C ASP A 146 -18.54 -11.65 18.36
N GLY A 147 -18.40 -11.23 17.12
CA GLY A 147 -19.20 -10.17 16.51
C GLY A 147 -18.85 -9.98 15.03
N ALA A 148 -19.47 -8.97 14.41
CA ALA A 148 -19.27 -8.69 12.99
C ALA A 148 -17.93 -7.98 12.74
N ILE A 149 -17.32 -8.28 11.59
CA ILE A 149 -16.26 -7.44 11.01
C ILE A 149 -16.84 -6.09 10.55
N GLY A 150 -15.98 -5.13 10.23
CA GLY A 150 -16.40 -3.81 9.79
C GLY A 150 -17.10 -3.83 8.43
N ARG A 151 -17.97 -2.85 8.21
CA ARG A 151 -18.62 -2.57 6.92
C ARG A 151 -18.33 -1.14 6.50
N CYS A 152 -17.92 -0.97 5.25
CA CYS A 152 -17.68 0.31 4.63
C CYS A 152 -18.74 0.52 3.53
N PHE A 153 -19.71 1.41 3.78
CA PHE A 153 -20.64 1.83 2.74
C PHE A 153 -19.96 2.90 1.88
N THR A 154 -19.56 2.50 0.67
CA THR A 154 -18.94 3.39 -0.31
C THR A 154 -20.03 3.99 -1.18
N LEU A 155 -20.39 5.23 -0.89
CA LEU A 155 -21.47 5.98 -1.52
C LEU A 155 -20.90 6.86 -2.63
N ILE A 156 -21.32 6.61 -3.87
CA ILE A 156 -20.78 7.26 -5.06
C ILE A 156 -21.81 8.26 -5.59
N GLY A 157 -21.46 9.55 -5.53
CA GLY A 157 -22.29 10.63 -6.08
C GLY A 157 -22.22 10.74 -7.61
N GLU A 158 -23.08 11.56 -8.20
CA GLU A 158 -23.12 11.77 -9.67
C GLU A 158 -21.82 12.38 -10.21
N ASN A 159 -21.15 13.22 -9.41
CA ASN A 159 -19.87 13.84 -9.74
C ASN A 159 -18.67 12.87 -9.67
N GLY A 160 -18.89 11.62 -9.26
CA GLY A 160 -17.85 10.60 -9.09
C GLY A 160 -17.07 10.69 -7.77
N GLU A 161 -17.39 11.67 -6.91
CA GLU A 161 -16.88 11.76 -5.56
C GLU A 161 -17.45 10.64 -4.69
N ARG A 162 -16.64 10.16 -3.75
CA ARG A 162 -16.97 8.99 -2.93
C ARG A 162 -16.96 9.36 -1.46
N THR A 163 -18.01 8.96 -0.77
CA THR A 163 -18.18 9.15 0.66
C THR A 163 -18.18 7.79 1.33
N PHE A 164 -17.48 7.64 2.44
CA PHE A 164 -17.39 6.38 3.17
C PHE A 164 -18.11 6.50 4.51
N ALA A 165 -19.11 5.66 4.71
CA ALA A 165 -19.75 5.49 6.02
C ALA A 165 -19.28 4.16 6.63
N ILE A 166 -18.63 4.23 7.79
CA ILE A 166 -17.99 3.08 8.42
C ILE A 166 -18.84 2.62 9.60
N SER A 167 -19.34 1.38 9.54
CA SER A 167 -19.88 0.65 10.68
C SER A 167 -18.77 -0.25 11.23
N PRO A 168 -18.17 0.09 12.39
CA PRO A 168 -16.95 -0.58 12.86
C PRO A 168 -17.14 -2.06 13.21
N GLY A 169 -18.31 -2.43 13.74
CA GLY A 169 -18.48 -3.73 14.38
C GLY A 169 -17.37 -3.95 15.42
N LEU A 170 -16.66 -5.08 15.32
CA LEU A 170 -15.52 -5.40 16.17
C LEU A 170 -14.16 -5.21 15.47
N MET A 171 -14.08 -4.42 14.38
CA MET A 171 -12.85 -4.27 13.58
C MET A 171 -11.64 -3.76 14.40
N ASN A 172 -11.88 -3.03 15.49
CA ASN A 172 -10.85 -2.47 16.38
C ASN A 172 -10.51 -3.36 17.58
N GLN A 173 -11.05 -4.57 17.66
CA GLN A 173 -10.84 -5.48 18.80
C GLN A 173 -9.57 -6.33 18.70
N LEU A 174 -8.65 -5.99 17.80
CA LEU A 174 -7.35 -6.64 17.72
C LEU A 174 -6.55 -6.34 18.99
N LYS A 175 -6.11 -7.39 19.68
CA LYS A 175 -5.35 -7.29 20.92
C LYS A 175 -3.86 -7.44 20.65
N LYS A 176 -3.03 -6.79 21.47
CA LYS A 176 -1.56 -6.87 21.37
C LYS A 176 -1.03 -8.30 21.51
N GLU A 177 -1.69 -9.14 22.31
CA GLU A 177 -1.27 -10.54 22.50
C GLU A 177 -1.49 -11.40 21.25
N SER A 178 -2.26 -10.91 20.27
CA SER A 178 -2.47 -11.58 18.99
C SER A 178 -1.47 -11.15 17.93
N ILE A 179 -0.47 -10.32 18.27
CA ILE A 179 0.57 -9.90 17.35
C ILE A 179 1.70 -10.96 17.32
N PRO A 180 1.89 -11.67 16.19
CA PRO A 180 2.92 -12.69 16.07
C PRO A 180 4.31 -12.09 15.84
N GLU A 181 5.15 -12.09 16.88
CA GLU A 181 6.51 -11.53 16.81
C GLU A 181 7.32 -12.19 15.67
N GLU A 182 7.25 -13.51 15.53
CA GLU A 182 8.03 -14.28 14.55
C GLU A 182 7.68 -13.93 13.10
N VAL A 183 6.42 -13.56 12.85
CA VAL A 183 5.95 -13.16 11.51
C VAL A 183 6.48 -11.77 11.17
N ILE A 184 6.51 -10.85 12.14
CA ILE A 184 7.06 -9.51 11.97
C ILE A 184 8.57 -9.58 11.83
N ALA A 185 9.26 -10.38 12.64
CA ALA A 185 10.72 -10.50 12.65
C ALA A 185 11.32 -10.86 11.28
N GLY A 186 10.63 -11.71 10.50
CA GLY A 186 11.05 -12.10 9.16
C GLY A 186 10.52 -11.22 8.02
N ALA A 187 9.75 -10.18 8.33
CA ALA A 187 9.09 -9.35 7.32
C ALA A 187 10.05 -8.34 6.67
N SER A 188 9.81 -8.06 5.39
CA SER A 188 10.50 -6.99 4.67
C SER A 188 9.97 -5.59 5.01
N ALA A 189 8.72 -5.52 5.47
CA ALA A 189 8.08 -4.28 5.90
C ALA A 189 6.84 -4.61 6.76
N LEU A 190 6.55 -3.73 7.71
CA LEU A 190 5.27 -3.67 8.44
C LEU A 190 4.42 -2.54 7.86
N VAL A 191 3.23 -2.81 7.36
CA VAL A 191 2.37 -1.83 6.67
C VAL A 191 1.17 -1.46 7.53
N LEU A 192 1.01 -0.17 7.79
CA LEU A 192 0.00 0.42 8.67
C LEU A 192 -0.75 1.56 7.95
N THR A 193 -1.93 1.89 8.45
CA THR A 193 -2.71 3.05 7.99
C THR A 193 -3.02 4.01 9.15
N SER A 194 -3.14 5.30 8.89
CA SER A 194 -3.56 6.28 9.90
C SER A 194 -4.95 5.99 10.47
N TYR A 195 -5.79 5.19 9.81
CA TYR A 195 -7.09 4.78 10.37
C TYR A 195 -6.99 3.90 11.62
N LEU A 196 -5.84 3.25 11.87
CA LEU A 196 -5.66 2.37 13.03
C LEU A 196 -5.73 3.11 14.38
N VAL A 197 -5.49 4.43 14.39
CA VAL A 197 -5.65 5.26 15.60
C VAL A 197 -7.06 5.84 15.73
N ARG A 198 -7.91 5.69 14.70
CA ARG A 198 -9.30 6.15 14.69
C ARG A 198 -10.22 5.06 15.24
N CYS A 199 -10.24 4.92 16.56
CA CYS A 199 -11.08 3.97 17.28
C CYS A 199 -11.78 4.64 18.47
N ALA A 200 -12.80 3.96 19.03
CA ALA A 200 -13.43 4.45 20.26
C ALA A 200 -12.44 4.35 21.44
N PRO A 201 -12.51 5.26 22.43
CA PRO A 201 -11.67 5.16 23.63
C PRO A 201 -11.82 3.81 24.32
N GLY A 202 -10.69 3.14 24.58
CA GLY A 202 -10.63 1.84 25.24
C GLY A 202 -10.64 0.63 24.31
N GLU A 203 -10.78 0.81 22.99
CA GLU A 203 -10.55 -0.27 22.02
C GLU A 203 -9.05 -0.60 21.89
N PRO A 204 -8.66 -1.89 21.76
CA PRO A 204 -7.27 -2.32 21.87
C PRO A 204 -6.42 -2.16 20.58
N MET A 205 -7.01 -1.77 19.45
CA MET A 205 -6.29 -1.64 18.17
C MET A 205 -5.02 -0.77 18.22
N PRO A 206 -5.01 0.42 18.86
CA PRO A 206 -3.79 1.22 18.97
C PRO A 206 -2.69 0.50 19.75
N ASP A 207 -3.03 -0.20 20.83
CA ASP A 207 -2.05 -0.95 21.63
C ASP A 207 -1.43 -2.09 20.81
N ALA A 208 -2.25 -2.81 20.05
CA ALA A 208 -1.78 -3.87 19.15
C ALA A 208 -0.88 -3.31 18.03
N THR A 209 -1.22 -2.14 17.50
CA THR A 209 -0.41 -1.43 16.49
C THR A 209 0.95 -1.05 17.06
N MET A 210 1.00 -0.52 18.28
CA MET A 210 2.25 -0.16 18.95
C MET A 210 3.12 -1.37 19.30
N GLU A 211 2.52 -2.50 19.69
CA GLU A 211 3.24 -3.76 19.92
C GLU A 211 3.93 -4.23 18.63
N ALA A 212 3.23 -4.20 17.50
CA ALA A 212 3.79 -4.57 16.20
C ALA A 212 4.93 -3.62 15.77
N ILE A 213 4.80 -2.32 16.03
CA ILE A 213 5.89 -1.35 15.83
C ILE A 213 7.08 -1.69 16.74
N GLY A 214 6.82 -2.10 17.98
CA GLY A 214 7.85 -2.56 18.92
C GLY A 214 8.64 -3.75 18.36
N PHE A 215 7.95 -4.77 17.85
CA PHE A 215 8.60 -5.91 17.18
C PHE A 215 9.33 -5.50 15.89
N ALA A 216 8.74 -4.60 15.09
CA ALA A 216 9.39 -4.11 13.88
C ALA A 216 10.71 -3.39 14.20
N LYS A 217 10.73 -2.50 15.20
CA LYS A 217 11.94 -1.84 15.69
C LYS A 217 12.97 -2.85 16.21
N LYS A 218 12.54 -3.84 17.01
CA LYS A 218 13.41 -4.90 17.56
C LYS A 218 14.16 -5.66 16.47
N HIS A 219 13.51 -5.93 15.34
CA HIS A 219 14.07 -6.71 14.23
C HIS A 219 14.51 -5.86 13.03
N ASN A 220 14.60 -4.53 13.19
CA ASN A 220 14.99 -3.58 12.15
C ASN A 220 14.13 -3.64 10.87
N VAL A 221 12.85 -3.97 11.01
CA VAL A 221 11.86 -4.01 9.94
C VAL A 221 11.34 -2.59 9.69
N PRO A 222 11.36 -2.08 8.45
CA PRO A 222 10.84 -0.75 8.16
C PRO A 222 9.32 -0.72 8.35
N VAL A 223 8.86 0.26 9.12
CA VAL A 223 7.43 0.57 9.28
C VAL A 223 6.99 1.50 8.16
N VAL A 224 5.90 1.14 7.50
CA VAL A 224 5.27 1.85 6.40
C VAL A 224 3.94 2.39 6.89
N LEU A 225 3.68 3.68 6.69
CA LEU A 225 2.40 4.30 7.02
C LEU A 225 1.77 4.89 5.75
N THR A 226 0.52 4.53 5.47
CA THR A 226 -0.32 5.25 4.50
C THR A 226 -1.34 6.13 5.22
N LEU A 227 -1.48 7.36 4.77
CA LEU A 227 -2.44 8.30 5.36
C LEU A 227 -3.88 8.00 4.89
N GLY A 228 -4.85 8.45 5.67
CA GLY A 228 -6.27 8.18 5.49
C GLY A 228 -7.08 9.47 5.54
N THR A 229 -7.23 10.13 4.40
CA THR A 229 -7.90 11.44 4.18
C THR A 229 -7.24 12.63 4.87
N LYS A 230 -7.28 13.79 4.19
CA LYS A 230 -6.79 15.07 4.72
C LYS A 230 -7.43 15.49 6.04
N TYR A 231 -8.67 15.07 6.32
CA TYR A 231 -9.39 15.46 7.53
C TYR A 231 -8.80 14.81 8.78
N VAL A 232 -8.53 13.49 8.74
CA VAL A 232 -7.90 12.78 9.87
C VAL A 232 -6.51 13.33 10.20
N ILE A 233 -5.79 13.78 9.17
CA ILE A 233 -4.46 14.37 9.35
C ILE A 233 -4.55 15.81 9.84
N GLY A 234 -5.47 16.59 9.28
CA GLY A 234 -5.69 18.00 9.58
C GLY A 234 -6.16 18.28 11.02
N ASP A 235 -6.76 17.30 11.69
CA ASP A 235 -7.17 17.41 13.10
C ASP A 235 -5.98 17.63 14.04
N ASN A 236 -4.85 16.97 13.79
CA ASN A 236 -3.62 17.16 14.57
C ASN A 236 -2.35 16.83 13.76
N PRO A 237 -1.91 17.71 12.84
CA PRO A 237 -0.73 17.46 12.01
C PRO A 237 0.55 17.29 12.82
N GLN A 238 0.66 17.96 13.98
CA GLN A 238 1.86 17.89 14.83
C GLN A 238 2.04 16.49 15.43
N PHE A 239 0.95 15.87 15.92
CA PHE A 239 0.97 14.49 16.40
C PHE A 239 1.48 13.54 15.31
N TRP A 240 0.99 13.68 14.07
CA TRP A 240 1.42 12.83 12.96
C TRP A 240 2.90 13.03 12.62
N ARG A 241 3.40 14.26 12.61
CA ARG A 241 4.84 14.54 12.39
C ARG A 241 5.74 13.89 13.46
N GLU A 242 5.29 13.91 14.72
CA GLU A 242 6.01 13.26 15.82
C GLU A 242 5.97 11.74 15.70
N PHE A 243 4.79 11.18 15.42
CA PHE A 243 4.62 9.74 15.20
C PHE A 243 5.47 9.23 14.03
N LEU A 244 5.51 9.98 12.92
CA LEU A 244 6.34 9.65 11.76
C LEU A 244 7.81 9.58 12.14
N ARG A 245 8.33 10.63 12.80
CA ARG A 245 9.73 10.71 13.22
C ARG A 245 10.14 9.57 14.16
N GLU A 246 9.24 9.16 15.05
CA GLU A 246 9.57 8.14 16.05
C GLU A 246 9.45 6.72 15.49
N HIS A 247 8.49 6.45 14.60
CA HIS A 247 8.10 5.08 14.27
C HIS A 247 8.18 4.71 12.80
N VAL A 248 8.14 5.66 11.87
CA VAL A 248 7.88 5.37 10.46
C VAL A 248 9.14 5.54 9.61
N SER A 249 9.40 4.55 8.77
CA SER A 249 10.49 4.58 7.78
C SER A 249 9.97 4.99 6.41
N ILE A 250 8.75 4.61 6.04
CA ILE A 250 8.21 4.85 4.70
C ILE A 250 6.82 5.48 4.81
N LEU A 251 6.60 6.60 4.13
CA LEU A 251 5.32 7.31 4.09
C LEU A 251 4.67 7.19 2.71
N ALA A 252 3.39 6.86 2.69
CA ALA A 252 2.53 6.98 1.52
C ALA A 252 1.40 8.00 1.79
N MET A 253 1.19 8.91 0.86
CA MET A 253 0.18 9.96 0.96
C MET A 253 -0.30 10.40 -0.43
N ASN A 254 -1.45 11.07 -0.51
CA ASN A 254 -1.79 11.90 -1.66
C ASN A 254 -1.45 13.38 -1.43
N GLU A 255 -1.58 14.22 -2.45
CA GLU A 255 -1.29 15.66 -2.38
C GLU A 255 -2.12 16.42 -1.33
N ASP A 256 -3.41 16.09 -1.20
CA ASP A 256 -4.33 16.68 -0.21
C ASP A 256 -3.92 16.32 1.23
N GLU A 257 -3.56 15.06 1.46
CA GLU A 257 -3.06 14.57 2.74
C GLU A 257 -1.67 15.14 3.05
N ALA A 258 -0.82 15.31 2.03
CA ALA A 258 0.49 15.90 2.15
C ALA A 258 0.39 17.38 2.57
N GLU A 259 -0.51 18.14 1.95
CA GLU A 259 -0.78 19.52 2.35
C GLU A 259 -1.32 19.59 3.78
N ALA A 260 -2.25 18.72 4.16
CA ALA A 260 -2.76 18.66 5.53
C ALA A 260 -1.65 18.33 6.56
N LEU A 261 -0.71 17.46 6.20
CA LEU A 261 0.41 17.08 7.06
C LEU A 261 1.45 18.19 7.17
N THR A 262 1.79 18.87 6.07
CA THR A 262 2.98 19.74 5.96
C THR A 262 2.65 21.23 5.96
N GLY A 263 1.44 21.59 5.51
CA GLY A 263 1.05 22.96 5.16
C GLY A 263 1.56 23.43 3.80
N LEU A 264 2.10 22.52 2.97
CA LEU A 264 2.69 22.82 1.67
C LEU A 264 1.82 22.20 0.55
N SER A 265 1.32 23.05 -0.34
CA SER A 265 0.47 22.62 -1.46
C SER A 265 1.25 22.06 -2.65
N ASP A 266 2.56 22.32 -2.75
CA ASP A 266 3.43 21.70 -3.75
C ASP A 266 3.82 20.28 -3.27
N PRO A 267 3.39 19.20 -3.96
CA PRO A 267 3.69 17.82 -3.55
C PRO A 267 5.18 17.52 -3.45
N LEU A 268 6.02 18.17 -4.26
CA LEU A 268 7.48 18.00 -4.21
C LEU A 268 8.03 18.56 -2.90
N MET A 269 7.59 19.75 -2.50
CA MET A 269 8.01 20.39 -1.24
C MET A 269 7.45 19.67 -0.02
N ALA A 270 6.20 19.19 -0.10
CA ALA A 270 5.61 18.39 0.96
C ALA A 270 6.36 17.05 1.14
N ALA A 271 6.74 16.39 0.05
CA ALA A 271 7.56 15.18 0.09
C ALA A 271 8.98 15.43 0.61
N ASP A 272 9.60 16.56 0.25
CA ASP A 272 10.90 16.98 0.79
C ASP A 272 10.85 17.25 2.30
N MET A 273 9.86 17.99 2.77
CA MET A 273 9.66 18.23 4.22
C MET A 273 9.41 16.92 4.97
N ALA A 274 8.67 15.98 4.38
CA ALA A 274 8.42 14.68 5.00
C ALA A 274 9.69 13.84 5.19
N LEU A 275 10.74 14.05 4.39
CA LEU A 275 12.05 13.41 4.60
C LEU A 275 12.78 13.88 5.87
N ASP A 276 12.30 14.92 6.55
CA ASP A 276 12.77 15.25 7.90
C ASP A 276 12.34 14.22 8.95
N TRP A 277 11.37 13.36 8.61
CA TRP A 277 10.73 12.43 9.55
C TRP A 277 10.88 10.97 9.12
N VAL A 278 10.92 10.68 7.82
CA VAL A 278 10.95 9.32 7.28
C VAL A 278 12.05 9.12 6.24
N ASP A 279 12.36 7.86 5.92
CA ASP A 279 13.43 7.49 4.98
C ASP A 279 13.02 7.55 3.50
N LEU A 280 11.73 7.32 3.20
CA LEU A 280 11.20 7.25 1.84
C LEU A 280 9.73 7.72 1.81
N VAL A 281 9.38 8.48 0.79
CA VAL A 281 8.04 9.07 0.61
C VAL A 281 7.53 8.72 -0.78
N LEU A 282 6.27 8.27 -0.84
CA LEU A 282 5.46 8.14 -2.04
C LEU A 282 4.29 9.13 -1.94
N CYS A 283 4.26 10.14 -2.80
CA CYS A 283 3.18 11.12 -2.86
C CYS A 283 2.42 11.00 -4.18
N THR A 284 1.18 10.54 -4.12
CA THR A 284 0.30 10.47 -5.29
C THR A 284 -0.37 11.83 -5.52
N ALA A 285 -0.32 12.32 -6.75
CA ALA A 285 -0.72 13.68 -7.11
C ALA A 285 -1.78 13.67 -8.21
N GLY A 286 -2.70 12.69 -8.15
CA GLY A 286 -3.83 12.56 -9.08
C GLY A 286 -3.45 12.78 -10.56
N PRO A 287 -4.04 13.80 -11.24
CA PRO A 287 -3.71 14.15 -12.62
C PRO A 287 -2.26 14.58 -12.87
N ASN A 288 -1.55 15.05 -11.84
CA ASN A 288 -0.12 15.39 -11.92
C ASN A 288 0.77 14.14 -11.84
N GLY A 289 0.20 12.96 -11.59
CA GLY A 289 0.90 11.69 -11.53
C GLY A 289 1.32 11.35 -10.12
N LEU A 290 2.61 11.06 -9.89
CA LEU A 290 3.14 10.81 -8.55
C LEU A 290 4.60 11.25 -8.42
N PHE A 291 4.98 11.52 -7.18
CA PHE A 291 6.32 11.88 -6.74
C PHE A 291 6.85 10.82 -5.79
N MET A 292 8.16 10.59 -5.84
CA MET A 292 8.88 9.89 -4.78
C MET A 292 10.04 10.74 -4.32
N ALA A 293 10.27 10.74 -3.01
CA ALA A 293 11.41 11.39 -2.38
C ALA A 293 12.06 10.39 -1.42
N GLY A 294 13.38 10.34 -1.32
CA GLY A 294 14.07 9.44 -0.41
C GLY A 294 15.54 9.79 -0.25
N PHE A 295 16.28 8.93 0.45
CA PHE A 295 17.72 9.07 0.62
C PHE A 295 18.51 8.07 -0.23
N THR A 296 19.73 8.44 -0.60
CA THR A 296 20.74 7.54 -1.14
C THR A 296 22.10 7.89 -0.56
N GLU A 297 23.07 7.01 -0.69
CA GLU A 297 24.46 7.34 -0.37
C GLU A 297 25.04 8.26 -1.43
N GLU A 298 25.70 9.35 -1.03
CA GLU A 298 26.34 10.32 -1.93
C GLU A 298 27.29 9.63 -2.94
N GLU A 299 28.12 8.69 -2.47
CA GLU A 299 29.03 7.90 -3.32
C GLU A 299 28.28 6.92 -4.25
N GLY A 300 27.07 6.53 -3.89
CA GLY A 300 26.20 5.61 -4.65
C GLY A 300 25.25 6.30 -5.63
N LYS A 301 25.25 7.64 -5.70
CA LYS A 301 24.31 8.39 -6.53
C LYS A 301 24.48 8.09 -8.02
N ARG A 302 23.35 8.03 -8.73
CA ARG A 302 23.31 7.78 -10.17
C ARG A 302 22.51 8.88 -10.85
N VAL A 303 23.18 9.60 -11.74
CA VAL A 303 22.60 10.71 -12.51
C VAL A 303 21.56 10.19 -13.48
N THR A 304 20.48 10.96 -13.65
CA THR A 304 19.45 10.69 -14.66
C THR A 304 19.99 10.82 -16.07
N GLN A 305 19.36 10.12 -17.00
CA GLN A 305 19.52 10.33 -18.44
C GLN A 305 18.30 11.03 -19.06
N HIS A 306 17.27 11.28 -18.26
CA HIS A 306 16.09 12.03 -18.68
C HIS A 306 16.39 13.55 -18.63
N PRO A 307 15.58 14.37 -19.31
CA PRO A 307 15.65 15.82 -19.14
C PRO A 307 15.50 16.21 -17.66
N LEU A 308 16.30 17.19 -17.24
CA LEU A 308 16.20 17.75 -15.89
C LEU A 308 14.90 18.53 -15.77
N LEU A 309 14.14 18.24 -14.71
CA LEU A 309 12.83 18.81 -14.49
C LEU A 309 12.96 20.11 -13.66
N PRO A 310 12.27 21.19 -14.05
CA PRO A 310 12.13 22.36 -13.20
C PRO A 310 11.14 22.08 -12.07
N GLY A 311 11.29 22.78 -10.94
CA GLY A 311 10.40 22.69 -9.80
C GLY A 311 10.84 23.63 -8.68
N ALA A 312 10.13 23.61 -7.55
CA ALA A 312 10.53 24.36 -6.36
C ALA A 312 11.94 23.97 -5.87
N ILE A 313 12.33 22.71 -6.08
CA ILE A 313 13.70 22.24 -5.99
C ILE A 313 14.26 22.19 -7.42
N PRO A 314 15.28 22.99 -7.77
CA PRO A 314 15.89 22.97 -9.09
C PRO A 314 16.44 21.59 -9.43
N GLU A 315 16.13 21.10 -10.64
CA GLU A 315 16.65 19.83 -11.16
C GLU A 315 16.42 18.64 -10.20
N PHE A 316 15.29 18.62 -9.49
CA PHE A 316 15.05 17.65 -8.41
C PHE A 316 15.26 16.17 -8.82
N ASN A 317 15.04 15.84 -10.09
CA ASN A 317 15.23 14.49 -10.63
C ASN A 317 16.69 14.17 -11.05
N GLN A 318 17.65 15.06 -10.79
CA GLN A 318 19.05 14.93 -11.21
C GLN A 318 19.64 13.55 -10.88
N TYR A 319 19.25 12.98 -9.73
CA TYR A 319 19.74 11.68 -9.26
C TYR A 319 18.64 10.61 -9.15
N GLU A 320 17.53 10.71 -9.91
CA GLU A 320 16.40 9.77 -9.83
C GLU A 320 16.73 8.31 -10.21
N PHE A 321 17.90 8.07 -10.80
CA PHE A 321 18.42 6.73 -11.07
C PHE A 321 19.07 6.11 -9.83
N SER A 322 19.17 6.82 -8.71
CA SER A 322 19.66 6.31 -7.43
C SER A 322 18.61 5.42 -6.76
N ARG A 323 19.08 4.48 -5.92
CA ARG A 323 18.20 3.58 -5.14
C ARG A 323 18.01 4.17 -3.74
N ALA A 324 16.86 3.93 -3.17
CA ALA A 324 16.58 4.37 -1.82
C ALA A 324 17.42 3.57 -0.81
N MET A 325 17.87 4.25 0.23
CA MET A 325 18.50 3.72 1.43
C MET A 325 17.79 4.33 2.64
N ARG A 326 17.79 3.63 3.77
CA ARG A 326 17.35 4.25 5.02
C ARG A 326 18.38 5.28 5.44
N HIS A 327 17.94 6.37 6.04
CA HIS A 327 18.83 7.44 6.47
C HIS A 327 19.89 6.91 7.43
N GLN A 328 19.50 6.04 8.38
CA GLN A 328 20.41 5.38 9.32
C GLN A 328 21.48 4.48 8.67
N ASP A 329 21.25 4.04 7.43
CA ASP A 329 22.16 3.14 6.69
C ASP A 329 23.11 3.91 5.76
N CYS A 330 23.00 5.24 5.70
CA CYS A 330 23.84 6.13 4.90
C CYS A 330 24.98 6.73 5.74
N GLN A 331 26.17 6.87 5.13
CA GLN A 331 27.27 7.65 5.72
C GLN A 331 27.12 9.14 5.39
N GLN A 332 26.80 9.44 4.13
CA GLN A 332 26.49 10.77 3.64
C GLN A 332 25.14 10.73 2.90
N PRO A 333 24.01 10.83 3.64
CA PRO A 333 22.69 10.76 3.04
C PRO A 333 22.46 11.94 2.09
N LEU A 334 22.13 11.64 0.85
CA LEU A 334 21.73 12.58 -0.19
C LEU A 334 20.23 12.42 -0.46
N ARG A 335 19.47 13.52 -0.41
CA ARG A 335 18.07 13.54 -0.86
C ARG A 335 17.99 13.36 -2.37
N ILE A 336 17.10 12.48 -2.79
CA ILE A 336 16.82 12.18 -4.19
C ILE A 336 15.33 12.20 -4.44
N PHE A 337 14.93 12.68 -5.61
CA PHE A 337 13.53 12.83 -6.00
C PHE A 337 13.29 12.24 -7.38
N SER A 338 12.05 11.86 -7.65
CA SER A 338 11.59 11.48 -8.98
C SER A 338 10.12 11.82 -9.14
N HIS A 339 9.72 12.09 -10.37
CA HIS A 339 8.35 12.38 -10.75
C HIS A 339 8.00 11.55 -11.99
N ILE A 340 6.73 11.13 -12.08
CA ILE A 340 6.21 10.57 -13.30
C ILE A 340 4.77 11.01 -13.53
N ALA A 341 4.48 11.49 -14.74
CA ALA A 341 3.14 11.81 -15.19
C ALA A 341 2.25 10.55 -15.33
N PRO A 342 0.91 10.68 -15.33
CA PRO A 342 0.01 9.54 -15.47
C PRO A 342 0.31 8.68 -16.70
N TYR A 343 0.27 7.36 -16.53
CA TYR A 343 0.53 6.42 -17.62
C TYR A 343 -0.44 6.65 -18.78
N MET A 344 0.10 6.75 -20.01
CA MET A 344 -0.66 7.04 -21.24
C MET A 344 -1.50 8.33 -21.18
N GLY A 345 -1.12 9.30 -20.35
CA GLY A 345 -1.88 10.54 -20.15
C GLY A 345 -3.05 10.41 -19.17
N GLY A 346 -3.19 9.25 -18.52
CA GLY A 346 -4.29 8.95 -17.61
C GLY A 346 -5.44 8.21 -18.31
N PRO A 347 -6.39 7.64 -17.56
CA PRO A 347 -7.55 6.97 -18.13
C PRO A 347 -8.55 7.98 -18.72
N GLU A 348 -9.18 7.65 -19.85
CA GLU A 348 -10.26 8.47 -20.44
C GLU A 348 -11.46 8.61 -19.48
N LYS A 349 -11.72 7.55 -18.70
CA LYS A 349 -12.74 7.52 -17.67
C LYS A 349 -12.17 6.90 -16.41
N ILE A 350 -12.25 7.64 -15.31
CA ILE A 350 -11.87 7.11 -14.00
C ILE A 350 -13.02 6.23 -13.49
N MET A 351 -12.75 4.94 -13.35
CA MET A 351 -13.72 3.98 -12.81
C MET A 351 -13.68 3.96 -11.29
N ASN A 352 -12.48 4.08 -10.70
CA ASN A 352 -12.29 4.19 -9.26
C ASN A 352 -11.05 5.03 -8.91
N THR A 353 -11.21 6.13 -8.17
CA THR A 353 -10.08 6.88 -7.58
C THR A 353 -9.55 6.22 -6.30
N ASN A 354 -10.40 5.48 -5.58
CA ASN A 354 -10.06 4.83 -4.33
C ASN A 354 -9.11 3.66 -4.58
N GLY A 355 -8.11 3.53 -3.72
CA GLY A 355 -7.14 2.45 -3.80
C GLY A 355 -6.10 2.60 -4.91
N ALA A 356 -6.16 3.66 -5.74
CA ALA A 356 -5.09 3.92 -6.72
C ALA A 356 -3.75 4.22 -6.03
N GLY A 357 -3.79 4.94 -4.90
CA GLY A 357 -2.66 5.14 -3.99
C GLY A 357 -2.19 3.83 -3.35
N ASP A 358 -3.13 3.05 -2.78
CA ASP A 358 -2.86 1.73 -2.19
C ASP A 358 -2.21 0.76 -3.20
N GLY A 359 -2.62 0.83 -4.47
CA GLY A 359 -2.00 0.08 -5.56
C GLY A 359 -0.57 0.53 -5.87
N ALA A 360 -0.31 1.85 -5.91
CA ALA A 360 1.05 2.36 -6.05
C ALA A 360 1.94 1.93 -4.87
N LEU A 361 1.40 1.95 -3.66
CA LEU A 361 2.08 1.47 -2.46
C LEU A 361 2.43 -0.01 -2.57
N ALA A 362 1.49 -0.85 -3.01
CA ALA A 362 1.73 -2.28 -3.24
C ALA A 362 2.87 -2.53 -4.25
N ALA A 363 2.98 -1.71 -5.30
CA ALA A 363 4.08 -1.78 -6.26
C ALA A 363 5.45 -1.43 -5.64
N MET A 364 5.48 -0.42 -4.76
CA MET A 364 6.69 -0.05 -4.01
C MET A 364 7.10 -1.15 -3.02
N LEU A 365 6.13 -1.73 -2.30
CA LEU A 365 6.36 -2.84 -1.37
C LEU A 365 6.90 -4.09 -2.08
N HIS A 366 6.41 -4.37 -3.30
CA HIS A 366 6.97 -5.43 -4.14
C HIS A 366 8.46 -5.18 -4.44
N ASP A 367 8.86 -3.95 -4.78
CA ASP A 367 10.27 -3.63 -5.06
C ASP A 367 11.18 -3.74 -3.83
N ILE A 368 10.69 -3.33 -2.66
CA ILE A 368 11.39 -3.47 -1.37
C ILE A 368 11.56 -4.95 -1.03
N THR A 369 10.49 -5.75 -1.15
CA THR A 369 10.56 -7.18 -0.83
C THR A 369 11.46 -7.93 -1.83
N ALA A 370 11.43 -7.54 -3.12
CA ALA A 370 12.32 -8.09 -4.13
C ALA A 370 13.81 -7.85 -3.81
N ASN A 371 14.14 -6.73 -3.15
CA ASN A 371 15.50 -6.46 -2.68
C ASN A 371 15.95 -7.47 -1.62
N ASN A 372 15.11 -7.73 -0.62
CA ASN A 372 15.39 -8.68 0.45
C ASN A 372 15.44 -10.11 -0.09
N TYR A 373 14.46 -10.50 -0.91
CA TYR A 373 14.43 -11.79 -1.59
C TYR A 373 15.70 -12.01 -2.42
N HIS A 374 16.09 -11.05 -3.25
CA HIS A 374 17.31 -11.16 -4.06
C HIS A 374 18.60 -11.14 -3.22
N ARG A 375 18.60 -10.49 -2.05
CA ARG A 375 19.75 -10.48 -1.11
C ARG A 375 19.96 -11.83 -0.47
N LEU A 376 18.88 -12.48 -0.04
CA LEU A 376 18.94 -13.80 0.57
C LEU A 376 19.40 -14.87 -0.44
N ASN A 377 18.91 -14.80 -1.67
CA ASN A 377 19.15 -15.85 -2.68
C ASN A 377 20.39 -15.58 -3.55
N VAL A 378 20.83 -14.32 -3.70
CA VAL A 378 22.01 -13.96 -4.50
C VAL A 378 22.88 -12.93 -3.76
N PRO A 379 23.42 -13.26 -2.57
CA PRO A 379 24.09 -12.30 -1.69
C PRO A 379 25.33 -11.66 -2.32
N ASN A 380 26.06 -12.40 -3.16
CA ASN A 380 27.29 -11.94 -3.82
C ASN A 380 27.03 -11.06 -5.06
N SER A 381 25.78 -10.71 -5.35
CA SER A 381 25.46 -9.81 -6.46
C SER A 381 25.98 -8.40 -6.20
N SER A 382 26.46 -7.73 -7.25
CA SER A 382 26.79 -6.30 -7.22
C SER A 382 25.61 -5.41 -6.79
N LYS A 383 24.38 -5.93 -6.84
CA LYS A 383 23.18 -5.29 -6.28
C LYS A 383 23.25 -5.04 -4.77
N HIS A 384 24.11 -5.74 -4.03
CA HIS A 384 24.13 -5.70 -2.57
C HIS A 384 25.42 -5.15 -1.98
N GLY A 385 26.22 -4.44 -2.79
CA GLY A 385 27.41 -3.73 -2.29
C GLY A 385 27.12 -2.64 -1.24
N ARG A 386 25.84 -2.25 -1.07
CA ARG A 386 25.35 -1.41 0.02
C ARG A 386 23.98 -1.92 0.52
N SER A 387 23.62 -1.50 1.73
CA SER A 387 22.32 -1.78 2.36
C SER A 387 21.20 -0.92 1.78
N TYR A 388 20.86 -1.17 0.50
CA TYR A 388 19.71 -0.51 -0.13
C TYR A 388 18.39 -0.98 0.45
N LEU A 389 17.41 -0.06 0.49
CA LEU A 389 16.01 -0.31 0.83
C LEU A 389 15.23 -0.86 -0.38
N THR A 390 15.42 -0.25 -1.55
CA THR A 390 14.74 -0.65 -2.80
C THR A 390 15.65 -1.48 -3.71
N TYR A 391 15.07 -2.38 -4.50
CA TYR A 391 15.81 -3.13 -5.52
C TYR A 391 16.13 -2.27 -6.74
N SER A 392 15.20 -1.35 -7.04
CA SER A 392 15.19 -0.48 -8.20
C SER A 392 15.42 0.99 -7.82
N SER A 393 15.75 1.82 -8.80
CA SER A 393 15.87 3.27 -8.56
C SER A 393 14.50 3.93 -8.36
N LEU A 394 14.47 5.13 -7.78
CA LEU A 394 13.22 5.89 -7.63
C LEU A 394 12.46 6.02 -8.95
N ALA A 395 13.13 6.39 -10.05
CA ALA A 395 12.48 6.48 -11.36
C ALA A 395 11.86 5.16 -11.85
N GLN A 396 12.49 4.03 -11.54
CA GLN A 396 11.98 2.71 -11.92
C GLN A 396 10.78 2.30 -11.04
N VAL A 397 10.83 2.60 -9.74
CA VAL A 397 9.71 2.36 -8.83
C VAL A 397 8.54 3.26 -9.19
N CYS A 398 8.76 4.56 -9.45
CA CYS A 398 7.74 5.49 -9.95
C CYS A 398 7.04 4.95 -11.20
N LYS A 399 7.82 4.48 -12.18
CA LYS A 399 7.27 3.88 -13.41
C LYS A 399 6.39 2.67 -13.13
N TYR A 400 6.78 1.83 -12.17
CA TYR A 400 6.00 0.65 -11.80
C TYR A 400 4.73 1.04 -11.05
N ALA A 401 4.84 1.84 -10.00
CA ALA A 401 3.72 2.34 -9.19
C ALA A 401 2.68 3.06 -10.05
N ASN A 402 3.09 3.97 -10.92
CA ASN A 402 2.21 4.70 -11.83
C ASN A 402 1.42 3.76 -12.75
N ARG A 403 2.08 2.71 -13.27
CA ARG A 403 1.40 1.72 -14.12
C ARG A 403 0.35 0.92 -13.35
N VAL A 404 0.62 0.63 -12.07
CA VAL A 404 -0.29 -0.10 -11.18
C VAL A 404 -1.47 0.80 -10.79
N SER A 405 -1.25 2.05 -10.40
CA SER A 405 -2.33 3.02 -10.14
C SER A 405 -3.24 3.14 -11.36
N TYR A 406 -2.70 3.25 -12.57
CA TYR A 406 -3.50 3.25 -13.79
C TYR A 406 -4.39 1.99 -13.93
N GLN A 407 -3.91 0.81 -13.53
CA GLN A 407 -4.75 -0.39 -13.59
C GLN A 407 -5.90 -0.32 -12.59
N VAL A 408 -5.63 0.13 -11.36
CA VAL A 408 -6.68 0.30 -10.34
C VAL A 408 -7.71 1.35 -10.79
N LEU A 409 -7.27 2.47 -11.36
CA LEU A 409 -8.15 3.52 -11.87
C LEU A 409 -9.11 3.06 -12.98
N ASN A 410 -8.74 2.00 -13.72
CA ASN A 410 -9.52 1.45 -14.84
C ASN A 410 -10.46 0.30 -14.45
N GLN A 411 -10.62 0.03 -13.15
CA GLN A 411 -11.57 -0.97 -12.65
C GLN A 411 -12.42 -0.39 -11.51
N HIS A 412 -13.51 -1.07 -11.16
CA HIS A 412 -14.38 -0.66 -10.05
C HIS A 412 -13.76 -0.98 -8.69
N SER A 413 -13.25 -2.20 -8.50
CA SER A 413 -12.70 -2.61 -7.21
C SER A 413 -11.33 -1.97 -6.94
N PRO A 414 -11.00 -1.59 -5.68
CA PRO A 414 -9.64 -1.20 -5.31
C PRO A 414 -8.65 -2.39 -5.29
N ARG A 415 -9.14 -3.63 -5.38
CA ARG A 415 -8.34 -4.87 -5.39
C ARG A 415 -8.15 -5.40 -6.81
N LEU A 416 -6.90 -5.55 -7.23
CA LEU A 416 -6.52 -6.18 -8.48
C LEU A 416 -6.86 -7.67 -8.45
N THR A 417 -7.31 -8.21 -9.58
CA THR A 417 -7.57 -9.65 -9.75
C THR A 417 -6.52 -10.34 -10.61
N ARG A 418 -5.66 -9.57 -11.28
CA ARG A 418 -4.57 -10.05 -12.12
C ARG A 418 -3.34 -9.18 -11.99
N GLY A 419 -2.17 -9.79 -12.12
CA GLY A 419 -0.90 -9.07 -12.23
C GLY A 419 -0.84 -8.25 -13.52
N LEU A 420 0.24 -7.48 -13.68
CA LEU A 420 0.48 -6.76 -14.93
C LEU A 420 0.82 -7.77 -16.05
N PRO A 421 0.26 -7.64 -17.28
CA PRO A 421 0.43 -8.64 -18.35
C PRO A 421 1.89 -8.82 -18.80
N GLU A 422 2.51 -9.97 -18.56
CA GLU A 422 3.88 -10.23 -19.02
C GLU A 422 3.93 -10.04 -20.55
N ARG A 423 4.96 -9.34 -21.06
CA ARG A 423 5.10 -9.18 -22.51
C ARG A 423 5.50 -10.57 -23.02
N GLU A 424 4.79 -11.09 -24.01
CA GLU A 424 5.15 -12.32 -24.71
C GLU A 424 6.61 -12.17 -25.16
N ASP A 425 7.51 -12.93 -24.53
CA ASP A 425 8.87 -13.02 -25.03
C ASP A 425 8.75 -13.59 -26.44
N SER A 426 9.40 -12.95 -27.41
CA SER A 426 9.24 -13.12 -28.88
C SER A 426 9.31 -14.56 -29.44
N LEU A 427 9.56 -15.57 -28.60
CA LEU A 427 9.41 -16.98 -28.92
C LEU A 427 7.95 -17.47 -28.80
N GLU A 428 7.15 -16.93 -27.87
CA GLU A 428 5.74 -17.29 -27.68
C GLU A 428 4.83 -16.69 -28.77
N GLU A 429 5.07 -15.46 -29.24
CA GLU A 429 4.31 -14.88 -30.36
C GLU A 429 4.33 -15.83 -31.59
N SER A 430 5.50 -16.38 -31.93
CA SER A 430 5.62 -17.34 -33.04
C SER A 430 4.98 -18.72 -32.80
N TYR A 431 4.72 -19.06 -31.54
CA TYR A 431 4.07 -20.31 -31.13
C TYR A 431 2.55 -20.18 -31.12
N TRP A 432 2.02 -19.01 -30.75
CA TRP A 432 0.59 -18.69 -30.76
C TRP A 432 0.07 -18.18 -32.12
N GLU A 433 0.96 -17.71 -33.01
CA GLU A 433 0.63 -17.38 -34.41
C GLU A 433 0.58 -18.61 -35.34
N ARG A 434 0.93 -19.81 -34.86
CA ARG A 434 0.77 -21.09 -35.58
C ARG A 434 -0.47 -21.84 -35.11
#